data_AF-A0AA47B4I2-F1
#
_entry.id   AF-A0AA47B4I2-F1
#
_cell.length_a   1.000
_cell.length_b   1.000
_cell.length_c   1.000
_cell.angle_alpha   90.00
_cell.angle_beta   90.00
_cell.angle_gamma   90.00
#
_symmetry.space_group_name_H-M   'P 1'
#
loop_
_entity.id
_entity.type
_entity.pdbx_description
1 polymer ?
#
loop_
_entity_poly.entity_id
_entity_poly.type
_entity_poly.pdbx_seq_one_letter_code
_entity_poly.pdbx_strand_id
1 'polypeptide(L)'
;MTSKAKTTITFYNGLNTIGGPMIEVAYRKSHILFDLGEVYRPELNLPDEKYQTLVNNQLIGDVPNFYDPELTGQPLDHERWTHAAAYMSHLHLDHSKAMNFLAPEIPLYAGPITAKMLPALNEKGDFLLPAAGHKPSYTRPIIAAQYQKPIEVGDITMTVWPSDHDAYGATGLIVKTPDLAIAYTGDIRLHGYHPDWVKNFLIAAKECDVLITEATGFSWPEEKHEESSEEFTGPKNEAELTAQFIQLQNDNPKRQVTFNTYPTNVERLLRIISDSPRRVVLHAARAHLFKESLNKDFPYYYLPGEQKFADLKPELAVHYEELLNDDHEFLWQAVADFDQLQKGGLYIHSNAEPLGDFDPAYQPFMQKLADQEIEVQTLRCSGHADERELAQIIDMVQPPTLIPVHTLHPELVENPYGKRILPKRNQTITL
;
A
#
# COMPACT_ATOMS: atom_id res chain seq x y z
N MET A 1 37.47 -28.64 4.47
CA MET A 1 36.03 -28.59 4.15
C MET A 1 35.68 -27.13 4.00
N THR A 2 35.45 -26.64 2.79
CA THR A 2 34.93 -25.29 2.58
C THR A 2 33.49 -25.28 3.11
N SER A 3 33.20 -24.42 4.10
CA SER A 3 31.83 -24.20 4.56
C SER A 3 30.98 -23.87 3.34
N LYS A 4 29.89 -24.60 3.10
CA LYS A 4 28.93 -24.22 2.05
C LYS A 4 28.43 -22.82 2.40
N ALA A 5 28.42 -21.92 1.41
CA ALA A 5 27.80 -20.61 1.58
C ALA A 5 26.34 -20.82 1.99
N LYS A 6 25.82 -19.94 2.85
CA LYS A 6 24.47 -20.03 3.36
C LYS A 6 23.68 -18.77 3.06
N THR A 7 22.39 -18.93 2.83
CA THR A 7 21.46 -17.79 2.74
C THR A 7 21.23 -17.18 4.13
N THR A 8 21.24 -15.86 4.18
CA THR A 8 20.93 -15.08 5.39
C THR A 8 19.76 -14.14 5.15
N ILE A 9 18.91 -13.97 6.16
CA ILE A 9 17.77 -13.04 6.15
C ILE A 9 17.94 -12.05 7.31
N THR A 10 17.97 -10.75 7.03
CA THR A 10 18.13 -9.69 8.04
C THR A 10 16.88 -8.81 8.10
N PHE A 11 16.41 -8.51 9.30
CA PHE A 11 15.16 -7.79 9.55
C PHE A 11 15.43 -6.41 10.13
N TYR A 12 15.34 -5.35 9.34
CA TYR A 12 15.71 -3.98 9.75
C TYR A 12 14.57 -3.17 10.35
N ASN A 13 13.31 -3.44 9.96
CA ASN A 13 12.14 -2.70 10.42
C ASN A 13 10.82 -3.44 10.12
N GLY A 14 9.68 -2.95 10.63
CA GLY A 14 8.33 -3.42 10.28
C GLY A 14 7.93 -4.78 10.85
N LEU A 15 8.44 -5.13 12.04
CA LEU A 15 8.25 -6.45 12.65
C LEU A 15 7.06 -6.50 13.60
N ASN A 16 7.05 -5.57 14.57
CA ASN A 16 6.01 -5.42 15.60
C ASN A 16 5.24 -4.10 15.42
N THR A 17 5.15 -3.64 14.17
CA THR A 17 4.45 -2.42 13.75
C THR A 17 3.60 -2.77 12.54
N ILE A 18 2.51 -2.04 12.33
CA ILE A 18 1.82 -2.02 11.04
C ILE A 18 2.61 -1.03 10.18
N GLY A 19 3.15 -1.51 9.08
CA GLY A 19 3.96 -0.72 8.17
C GLY A 19 5.48 -0.77 8.39
N GLY A 20 6.20 -0.34 7.36
CA GLY A 20 7.65 -0.16 7.34
C GLY A 20 8.51 -1.42 7.26
N PRO A 21 8.09 -2.55 6.64
CA PRO A 21 8.95 -3.74 6.56
C PRO A 21 10.17 -3.47 5.69
N MET A 22 11.34 -3.78 6.22
CA MET A 22 12.62 -3.70 5.51
C MET A 22 13.42 -4.96 5.83
N ILE A 23 13.51 -5.85 4.86
CA ILE A 23 14.04 -7.20 5.02
C ILE A 23 15.06 -7.46 3.90
N GLU A 24 16.27 -7.87 4.28
CA GLU A 24 17.32 -8.23 3.34
C GLU A 24 17.46 -9.75 3.24
N VAL A 25 17.62 -10.23 2.01
CA VAL A 25 18.08 -11.60 1.73
C VAL A 25 19.45 -11.51 1.06
N ALA A 26 20.42 -12.22 1.61
CA ALA A 26 21.78 -12.24 1.09
C ALA A 26 22.31 -13.66 0.90
N TYR A 27 23.07 -13.85 -0.17
CA TYR A 27 23.80 -15.08 -0.46
C TYR A 27 25.12 -14.75 -1.19
N ARG A 28 26.24 -15.21 -0.63
CA ARG A 28 27.59 -14.87 -1.11
C ARG A 28 27.77 -13.36 -1.29
N LYS A 29 27.96 -12.88 -2.52
CA LYS A 29 28.18 -11.46 -2.89
C LYS A 29 26.93 -10.80 -3.48
N SER A 30 25.79 -11.44 -3.37
CA SER A 30 24.49 -10.93 -3.80
C SER A 30 23.61 -10.63 -2.60
N HIS A 31 22.89 -9.54 -2.64
CA HIS A 31 21.84 -9.23 -1.67
C HIS A 31 20.68 -8.46 -2.29
N ILE A 32 19.50 -8.60 -1.69
CA ILE A 32 18.31 -7.87 -2.10
C ILE A 32 17.56 -7.35 -0.87
N LEU A 33 16.84 -6.23 -1.01
CA LEU A 33 16.05 -5.59 0.04
C LEU A 33 14.57 -5.48 -0.36
N PHE A 34 13.66 -5.76 0.56
CA PHE A 34 12.22 -5.52 0.41
C PHE A 34 11.51 -5.36 1.75
N ASP A 35 10.55 -4.43 1.94
CA ASP A 35 10.17 -3.29 1.11
C ASP A 35 10.95 -2.01 1.54
N LEU A 36 10.37 -0.81 1.34
CA LEU A 36 11.03 0.49 1.44
C LEU A 36 10.12 1.59 2.03
N GLY A 37 9.33 1.27 3.04
CA GLY A 37 8.38 2.24 3.59
C GLY A 37 8.64 2.69 5.02
N GLU A 38 7.73 3.54 5.50
CA GLU A 38 7.83 4.21 6.79
C GLU A 38 6.70 3.77 7.73
N VAL A 39 7.03 3.49 8.99
CA VAL A 39 6.03 3.27 10.04
C VAL A 39 5.27 4.58 10.28
N TYR A 40 3.95 4.56 10.19
CA TYR A 40 3.13 5.75 10.41
C TYR A 40 2.95 6.05 11.89
N ARG A 41 3.57 7.15 12.38
CA ARG A 41 3.48 7.63 13.77
C ARG A 41 3.34 9.16 13.86
N PRO A 42 2.19 9.71 13.41
CA PRO A 42 1.98 11.17 13.38
C PRO A 42 2.05 11.82 14.76
N GLU A 43 1.77 11.07 15.84
CA GLU A 43 1.80 11.56 17.22
C GLU A 43 3.20 11.97 17.70
N LEU A 44 4.27 11.53 17.02
CA LEU A 44 5.63 11.94 17.33
C LEU A 44 5.91 13.42 17.04
N ASN A 45 5.12 14.06 16.17
CA ASN A 45 5.27 15.48 15.80
C ASN A 45 6.73 15.84 15.47
N LEU A 46 7.34 15.07 14.56
CA LEU A 46 8.76 15.21 14.23
C LEU A 46 9.08 16.58 13.63
N PRO A 47 10.29 17.13 13.90
CA PRO A 47 10.69 18.44 13.38
C PRO A 47 11.02 18.43 11.88
N ASP A 48 11.38 17.26 11.33
CA ASP A 48 11.63 17.03 9.92
C ASP A 48 11.54 15.52 9.59
N GLU A 49 11.48 15.21 8.29
CA GLU A 49 11.49 13.84 7.76
C GLU A 49 12.88 13.46 7.18
N LYS A 50 13.97 13.94 7.78
CA LYS A 50 15.33 13.58 7.33
C LYS A 50 15.68 12.16 7.73
N TYR A 51 16.54 11.52 6.95
CA TYR A 51 17.09 10.18 7.18
C TYR A 51 17.40 9.88 8.66
N GLN A 52 18.25 10.70 9.29
CA GLN A 52 18.68 10.46 10.66
C GLN A 52 17.53 10.58 11.68
N THR A 53 16.61 11.51 11.45
CA THR A 53 15.42 11.70 12.31
C THR A 53 14.53 10.47 12.24
N LEU A 54 14.27 9.94 11.04
CA LEU A 54 13.42 8.78 10.83
C LEU A 54 14.04 7.50 11.42
N VAL A 55 15.36 7.28 11.23
CA VAL A 55 16.09 6.15 11.82
C VAL A 55 16.09 6.21 13.35
N ASN A 56 16.39 7.38 13.93
CA ASN A 56 16.45 7.55 15.39
C ASN A 56 15.09 7.29 16.06
N ASN A 57 13.99 7.59 15.36
CA ASN A 57 12.63 7.35 15.82
C ASN A 57 12.06 6.01 15.36
N GLN A 58 12.90 5.16 14.76
CA GLN A 58 12.54 3.80 14.35
C GLN A 58 11.45 3.74 13.26
N LEU A 59 11.20 4.83 12.54
CA LEU A 59 10.18 4.88 11.48
C LEU A 59 10.64 4.20 10.19
N ILE A 60 11.94 4.22 9.91
CA ILE A 60 12.59 3.42 8.86
C ILE A 60 13.72 2.58 9.44
N GLY A 61 14.17 1.55 8.73
CA GLY A 61 15.37 0.78 9.06
C GLY A 61 16.66 1.56 8.76
N ASP A 62 17.72 1.30 9.52
CA ASP A 62 19.10 1.70 9.18
C ASP A 62 19.70 0.56 8.34
N VAL A 63 19.61 0.68 7.02
CA VAL A 63 19.89 -0.41 6.08
C VAL A 63 21.27 -0.19 5.43
N PRO A 64 22.30 -0.95 5.83
CA PRO A 64 23.63 -0.77 5.29
C PRO A 64 23.71 -1.21 3.83
N ASN A 65 24.49 -0.49 3.02
CA ASN A 65 24.77 -0.80 1.61
C ASN A 65 23.56 -0.69 0.65
N PHE A 66 22.46 -0.07 1.07
CA PHE A 66 21.31 0.20 0.19
C PHE A 66 20.99 1.69 0.02
N TYR A 67 21.16 2.49 1.07
CA TYR A 67 20.85 3.92 1.01
C TYR A 67 21.95 4.77 0.38
N ASP A 68 21.56 5.90 -0.18
CA ASP A 68 22.44 6.87 -0.82
C ASP A 68 23.54 7.35 0.14
N PRO A 69 24.83 7.25 -0.22
CA PRO A 69 25.93 7.84 0.56
C PRO A 69 25.79 9.34 0.83
N GLU A 70 25.07 10.11 0.00
CA GLU A 70 24.78 11.52 0.28
C GLU A 70 23.86 11.69 1.50
N LEU A 71 23.01 10.71 1.79
CA LEU A 71 22.12 10.70 2.96
C LEU A 71 22.82 10.16 4.21
N THR A 72 23.56 9.07 4.05
CA THR A 72 24.13 8.32 5.19
C THR A 72 25.54 8.76 5.58
N GLY A 73 26.28 9.39 4.65
CA GLY A 73 27.71 9.65 4.78
C GLY A 73 28.57 8.37 4.76
N GLN A 74 27.99 7.21 4.44
CA GLN A 74 28.69 5.92 4.38
C GLN A 74 28.74 5.42 2.92
N PRO A 75 29.94 5.07 2.40
CA PRO A 75 30.03 4.51 1.05
C PRO A 75 29.45 3.10 1.00
N LEU A 76 28.99 2.69 -0.18
CA LEU A 76 28.56 1.31 -0.43
C LEU A 76 29.78 0.38 -0.53
N ASP A 77 29.71 -0.79 0.09
CA ASP A 77 30.76 -1.82 0.05
C ASP A 77 30.62 -2.72 -1.18
N HIS A 78 31.14 -2.23 -2.32
CA HIS A 78 31.15 -2.96 -3.59
C HIS A 78 32.08 -4.18 -3.61
N GLU A 79 33.04 -4.27 -2.68
CA GLU A 79 33.91 -5.44 -2.57
C GLU A 79 33.16 -6.62 -1.95
N ARG A 80 32.33 -6.33 -0.93
CA ARG A 80 31.45 -7.28 -0.26
C ARG A 80 30.24 -7.65 -1.13
N TRP A 81 29.61 -6.67 -1.76
CA TRP A 81 28.37 -6.82 -2.53
C TRP A 81 28.59 -6.43 -3.99
N THR A 82 28.68 -7.45 -4.85
CA THR A 82 28.85 -7.26 -6.30
C THR A 82 27.51 -7.10 -7.01
N HIS A 83 26.43 -7.65 -6.44
CA HIS A 83 25.09 -7.56 -6.99
C HIS A 83 24.11 -7.14 -5.91
N ALA A 84 23.37 -6.08 -6.17
CA ALA A 84 22.36 -5.55 -5.28
C ALA A 84 21.10 -5.19 -6.06
N ALA A 85 19.94 -5.36 -5.43
CA ALA A 85 18.68 -4.87 -5.95
C ALA A 85 17.68 -4.63 -4.82
N ALA A 86 16.73 -3.74 -5.02
CA ALA A 86 15.60 -3.57 -4.13
C ALA A 86 14.30 -3.97 -4.84
N TYR A 87 13.31 -4.35 -4.05
CA TYR A 87 11.96 -4.64 -4.50
C TYR A 87 10.95 -3.88 -3.64
N MET A 88 9.83 -3.53 -4.25
CA MET A 88 8.70 -2.90 -3.58
C MET A 88 7.41 -3.60 -3.98
N SER A 89 6.68 -4.10 -2.98
CA SER A 89 5.46 -4.89 -3.16
C SER A 89 4.30 -4.08 -3.74
N HIS A 90 4.06 -2.86 -3.26
CA HIS A 90 2.90 -2.06 -3.67
C HIS A 90 3.06 -0.54 -3.38
N LEU A 91 1.96 0.21 -3.54
CA LEU A 91 1.94 1.68 -3.56
C LEU A 91 1.97 2.35 -2.18
N HIS A 92 1.48 1.70 -1.12
CA HIS A 92 1.28 2.37 0.17
C HIS A 92 2.59 2.85 0.77
N LEU A 93 2.51 3.95 1.54
CA LEU A 93 3.66 4.70 2.03
C LEU A 93 4.49 3.91 3.03
N ASP A 94 3.86 3.04 3.78
CA ASP A 94 4.50 2.08 4.64
C ASP A 94 5.23 0.95 3.91
N HIS A 95 5.17 0.91 2.57
CA HIS A 95 6.01 0.08 1.70
C HIS A 95 6.87 0.88 0.69
N SER A 96 6.51 2.14 0.40
CA SER A 96 7.09 2.92 -0.70
C SER A 96 7.75 4.25 -0.29
N LYS A 97 7.40 4.83 0.87
CA LYS A 97 7.73 6.23 1.23
C LYS A 97 9.23 6.54 1.24
N ALA A 98 10.08 5.57 1.59
CA ALA A 98 11.54 5.73 1.67
C ALA A 98 12.28 5.28 0.40
N MET A 99 11.60 4.92 -0.69
CA MET A 99 12.26 4.40 -1.89
C MET A 99 13.30 5.35 -2.51
N ASN A 100 13.10 6.66 -2.38
CA ASN A 100 13.99 7.70 -2.90
C ASN A 100 15.28 7.83 -2.08
N PHE A 101 15.37 7.18 -0.91
CA PHE A 101 16.61 7.12 -0.12
C PHE A 101 17.57 6.05 -0.60
N LEU A 102 17.13 5.11 -1.43
CA LEU A 102 18.02 4.12 -2.03
C LEU A 102 19.08 4.80 -2.88
N ALA A 103 20.31 4.29 -2.81
CA ALA A 103 21.41 4.75 -3.65
C ALA A 103 21.02 4.64 -5.14
N PRO A 104 21.35 5.66 -5.97
CA PRO A 104 20.91 5.71 -7.37
C PRO A 104 21.33 4.50 -8.21
N GLU A 105 22.45 3.87 -7.86
CA GLU A 105 22.99 2.70 -8.58
C GLU A 105 22.32 1.37 -8.22
N ILE A 106 21.56 1.30 -7.12
CA ILE A 106 20.83 0.09 -6.73
C ILE A 106 19.54 0.03 -7.56
N PRO A 107 19.34 -0.98 -8.43
CA PRO A 107 18.11 -1.10 -9.20
C PRO A 107 16.91 -1.39 -8.28
N LEU A 108 15.80 -0.68 -8.49
CA LEU A 108 14.54 -0.90 -7.79
C LEU A 108 13.53 -1.55 -8.74
N TYR A 109 12.98 -2.70 -8.34
CA TYR A 109 11.95 -3.43 -9.07
C TYR A 109 10.59 -3.29 -8.38
N ALA A 110 9.52 -3.21 -9.17
CA ALA A 110 8.14 -3.31 -8.69
C ALA A 110 7.25 -3.91 -9.78
N GLY A 111 6.02 -4.31 -9.42
CA GLY A 111 5.00 -4.66 -10.40
C GLY A 111 4.77 -3.55 -11.45
N PRO A 112 4.39 -3.86 -12.70
CA PRO A 112 4.26 -2.85 -13.76
C PRO A 112 3.27 -1.72 -13.45
N ILE A 113 2.20 -2.04 -12.71
CA ILE A 113 1.21 -1.04 -12.29
C ILE A 113 1.83 -0.11 -11.25
N THR A 114 2.44 -0.68 -10.20
CA THR A 114 3.15 0.06 -9.15
C THR A 114 4.21 1.00 -9.73
N ALA A 115 5.04 0.49 -10.64
CA ALA A 115 6.09 1.26 -11.31
C ALA A 115 5.55 2.43 -12.15
N LYS A 116 4.32 2.32 -12.67
CA LYS A 116 3.67 3.37 -13.48
C LYS A 116 2.90 4.39 -12.65
N MET A 117 2.28 3.95 -11.56
CA MET A 117 1.43 4.76 -10.69
C MET A 117 2.25 5.70 -9.79
N LEU A 118 3.37 5.23 -9.25
CA LEU A 118 4.16 5.99 -8.26
C LEU A 118 4.60 7.38 -8.71
N PRO A 119 5.18 7.55 -9.92
CA PRO A 119 5.59 8.89 -10.37
C PRO A 119 4.42 9.88 -10.44
N ALA A 120 3.24 9.42 -10.83
CA ALA A 120 2.02 10.22 -10.90
C ALA A 120 1.47 10.56 -9.49
N LEU A 121 1.55 9.62 -8.54
CA LEU A 121 1.20 9.89 -7.14
C LEU A 121 2.12 10.93 -6.51
N ASN A 122 3.40 10.95 -6.88
CA ASN A 122 4.39 11.89 -6.36
C ASN A 122 4.62 13.13 -7.25
N GLU A 123 3.73 13.43 -8.20
CA GLU A 123 3.89 14.55 -9.15
C GLU A 123 4.12 15.89 -8.42
N LYS A 124 3.44 16.11 -7.30
CA LYS A 124 3.57 17.31 -6.46
C LYS A 124 4.71 17.25 -5.46
N GLY A 125 5.31 16.08 -5.25
CA GLY A 125 6.38 15.86 -4.29
C GLY A 125 5.93 15.82 -2.82
N ASP A 126 4.69 15.44 -2.58
CA ASP A 126 4.04 15.33 -1.26
C ASP A 126 3.65 13.87 -0.91
N PHE A 127 4.07 12.89 -1.72
CA PHE A 127 3.79 11.47 -1.50
C PHE A 127 5.00 10.72 -0.96
N LEU A 128 6.19 10.91 -1.54
CA LEU A 128 7.43 10.21 -1.17
C LEU A 128 8.40 11.10 -0.40
N LEU A 129 9.31 10.50 0.37
CA LEU A 129 10.46 11.24 0.91
C LEU A 129 11.35 11.74 -0.25
N PRO A 130 11.90 12.96 -0.17
CA PRO A 130 12.68 13.52 -1.25
C PRO A 130 14.07 12.87 -1.34
N ALA A 131 14.53 12.59 -2.56
CA ALA A 131 15.91 12.11 -2.79
C ALA A 131 16.94 13.25 -2.56
N ALA A 132 18.12 12.90 -2.06
CA ALA A 132 19.22 13.85 -1.87
C ALA A 132 19.58 14.54 -3.20
N GLY A 133 19.77 15.86 -3.19
CA GLY A 133 20.13 16.62 -4.39
C GLY A 133 19.01 16.78 -5.44
N HIS A 134 17.80 16.26 -5.19
CA HIS A 134 16.67 16.34 -6.12
C HIS A 134 15.52 17.22 -5.58
N LYS A 135 14.62 17.62 -6.49
CA LYS A 135 13.36 18.30 -6.11
C LYS A 135 12.42 17.29 -5.44
N PRO A 136 11.48 17.73 -4.57
CA PRO A 136 10.52 16.83 -3.93
C PRO A 136 9.70 15.96 -4.90
N SER A 137 9.34 16.50 -6.06
CA SER A 137 8.60 15.79 -7.12
C SER A 137 9.42 14.74 -7.87
N TYR A 138 10.71 14.58 -7.56
CA TYR A 138 11.53 13.55 -8.16
C TYR A 138 11.10 12.18 -7.64
N THR A 139 10.94 11.25 -8.58
CA THR A 139 10.76 9.83 -8.27
C THR A 139 11.89 9.08 -8.95
N ARG A 140 12.68 8.32 -8.18
CA ARG A 140 13.77 7.51 -8.74
C ARG A 140 13.26 6.52 -9.79
N PRO A 141 14.11 6.09 -10.76
CA PRO A 141 13.70 5.08 -11.73
C PRO A 141 13.28 3.76 -11.06
N ILE A 142 12.17 3.21 -11.56
CA ILE A 142 11.60 1.92 -11.14
C ILE A 142 11.57 1.00 -12.37
N ILE A 143 12.12 -0.20 -12.22
CA ILE A 143 12.10 -1.23 -13.25
C ILE A 143 10.79 -2.02 -13.11
N ALA A 144 9.93 -1.90 -14.11
CA ALA A 144 8.68 -2.67 -14.19
C ALA A 144 9.00 -4.17 -14.39
N ALA A 145 8.87 -4.95 -13.32
CA ALA A 145 9.07 -6.38 -13.34
C ALA A 145 7.95 -7.06 -14.14
N GLN A 146 8.31 -7.90 -15.11
CA GLN A 146 7.31 -8.77 -15.75
C GLN A 146 6.87 -9.84 -14.75
N TYR A 147 5.56 -10.00 -14.58
CA TYR A 147 5.02 -11.02 -13.69
C TYR A 147 5.51 -12.41 -14.07
N GLN A 148 5.87 -13.19 -13.06
CA GLN A 148 6.29 -14.60 -13.18
C GLN A 148 7.52 -14.80 -14.07
N LYS A 149 8.31 -13.74 -14.31
CA LYS A 149 9.60 -13.83 -14.99
C LYS A 149 10.75 -13.72 -13.98
N PRO A 150 11.76 -14.61 -14.07
CA PRO A 150 12.96 -14.52 -13.24
C PRO A 150 13.71 -13.21 -13.48
N ILE A 151 14.21 -12.63 -12.39
CA ILE A 151 15.12 -11.48 -12.35
C ILE A 151 16.37 -11.95 -11.60
N GLU A 152 17.51 -11.97 -12.28
CA GLU A 152 18.77 -12.42 -11.69
C GLU A 152 19.53 -11.27 -11.02
N VAL A 153 19.92 -11.48 -9.76
CA VAL A 153 20.75 -10.59 -8.95
C VAL A 153 21.96 -11.40 -8.47
N GLY A 154 22.86 -11.71 -9.41
CA GLY A 154 23.99 -12.60 -9.17
C GLY A 154 23.54 -14.03 -8.83
N ASP A 155 23.79 -14.47 -7.59
CA ASP A 155 23.39 -15.80 -7.10
C ASP A 155 21.94 -15.84 -6.54
N ILE A 156 21.19 -14.74 -6.60
CA ILE A 156 19.80 -14.64 -6.12
C ILE A 156 18.87 -14.46 -7.32
N THR A 157 17.78 -15.23 -7.39
CA THR A 157 16.73 -15.06 -8.38
C THR A 157 15.45 -14.56 -7.70
N MET A 158 14.92 -13.43 -8.18
CA MET A 158 13.63 -12.89 -7.79
C MET A 158 12.55 -13.24 -8.82
N THR A 159 11.32 -13.47 -8.38
CA THR A 159 10.14 -13.60 -9.26
C THR A 159 8.95 -12.88 -8.64
N VAL A 160 8.43 -11.88 -9.34
CA VAL A 160 7.31 -11.04 -8.88
C VAL A 160 5.98 -11.66 -9.30
N TRP A 161 5.05 -11.78 -8.37
CA TRP A 161 3.72 -12.36 -8.58
C TRP A 161 2.63 -11.34 -8.26
N PRO A 162 1.57 -11.25 -9.08
CA PRO A 162 0.42 -10.41 -8.74
C PRO A 162 -0.26 -10.93 -7.46
N SER A 163 -0.75 -10.01 -6.65
CA SER A 163 -1.48 -10.27 -5.41
C SER A 163 -2.82 -9.52 -5.42
N ASP A 164 -3.65 -9.79 -4.42
CA ASP A 164 -4.86 -9.03 -4.11
C ASP A 164 -4.62 -8.25 -2.81
N HIS A 165 -4.80 -6.95 -2.90
CA HIS A 165 -4.71 -5.93 -1.85
C HIS A 165 -5.51 -4.72 -2.34
N ASP A 166 -5.74 -3.72 -1.51
CA ASP A 166 -6.41 -2.49 -1.91
C ASP A 166 -5.49 -1.48 -2.60
N ALA A 167 -4.16 -1.60 -2.48
CA ALA A 167 -3.25 -0.89 -3.37
C ALA A 167 -3.19 -1.53 -4.77
N TYR A 168 -3.60 -0.77 -5.79
CA TYR A 168 -3.68 -1.28 -7.15
C TYR A 168 -2.31 -1.70 -7.70
N GLY A 169 -2.20 -2.96 -8.13
CA GLY A 169 -0.95 -3.53 -8.61
C GLY A 169 -0.05 -4.16 -7.54
N ALA A 170 -0.60 -4.45 -6.36
CA ALA A 170 0.14 -5.15 -5.31
C ALA A 170 0.68 -6.51 -5.77
N THR A 171 1.84 -6.86 -5.23
CA THR A 171 2.61 -8.04 -5.65
C THR A 171 3.29 -8.74 -4.47
N GLY A 172 3.33 -10.07 -4.54
CA GLY A 172 4.20 -10.91 -3.72
C GLY A 172 5.50 -11.26 -4.44
N LEU A 173 6.48 -11.77 -3.69
CA LEU A 173 7.81 -12.09 -4.18
C LEU A 173 8.20 -13.53 -3.83
N ILE A 174 8.70 -14.28 -4.82
CA ILE A 174 9.44 -15.52 -4.58
C ILE A 174 10.92 -15.26 -4.81
N VAL A 175 11.74 -15.56 -3.82
CA VAL A 175 13.20 -15.45 -3.86
C VAL A 175 13.81 -16.83 -3.81
N LYS A 176 14.72 -17.13 -4.73
CA LYS A 176 15.49 -18.37 -4.73
C LYS A 176 16.97 -18.08 -4.64
N THR A 177 17.65 -18.80 -3.78
CA THR A 177 19.10 -18.92 -3.70
C THR A 177 19.47 -20.39 -3.98
N PRO A 178 20.77 -20.74 -4.10
CA PRO A 178 21.16 -22.13 -4.33
C PRO A 178 20.78 -23.11 -3.22
N ASP A 179 20.47 -22.62 -2.01
CA ASP A 179 20.19 -23.44 -0.83
C ASP A 179 18.85 -23.15 -0.15
N LEU A 180 18.08 -22.16 -0.61
CA LEU A 180 16.81 -21.77 0.00
C LEU A 180 15.80 -21.19 -1.02
N ALA A 181 14.51 -21.45 -0.81
CA ALA A 181 13.40 -20.74 -1.42
C ALA A 181 12.59 -19.97 -0.36
N ILE A 182 12.36 -18.68 -0.58
CA ILE A 182 11.62 -17.79 0.32
C ILE A 182 10.42 -17.23 -0.45
N ALA A 183 9.25 -17.21 0.18
CA ALA A 183 8.11 -16.45 -0.29
C ALA A 183 7.86 -15.27 0.66
N TYR A 184 7.72 -14.07 0.12
CA TYR A 184 7.31 -12.86 0.82
C TYR A 184 5.97 -12.39 0.26
N THR A 185 4.96 -12.24 1.10
CA THR A 185 3.60 -11.93 0.63
C THR A 185 3.44 -10.48 0.18
N GLY A 186 4.24 -9.55 0.74
CA GLY A 186 3.78 -8.16 0.85
C GLY A 186 2.50 -8.10 1.68
N ASP A 187 1.67 -7.10 1.43
CA ASP A 187 0.30 -7.07 1.95
C ASP A 187 -0.64 -7.88 1.07
N ILE A 188 -1.58 -8.58 1.69
CA ILE A 188 -2.37 -9.60 1.00
C ILE A 188 -3.73 -9.81 1.64
N ARG A 189 -4.76 -10.07 0.83
CA ARG A 189 -6.11 -10.50 1.27
C ARG A 189 -6.70 -11.56 0.35
N LEU A 190 -7.81 -12.19 0.76
CA LEU A 190 -8.58 -13.11 -0.09
C LEU A 190 -10.00 -12.61 -0.42
N HIS A 191 -10.31 -11.35 -0.10
CA HIS A 191 -11.64 -10.76 -0.24
C HIS A 191 -11.68 -9.48 -1.12
N GLY A 192 -10.70 -9.27 -2.00
CA GLY A 192 -10.80 -8.29 -3.06
C GLY A 192 -11.40 -8.86 -4.34
N TYR A 193 -11.04 -8.28 -5.49
CA TYR A 193 -11.48 -8.74 -6.81
C TYR A 193 -10.63 -9.86 -7.40
N HIS A 194 -9.47 -10.12 -6.81
CA HIS A 194 -8.44 -10.98 -7.37
C HIS A 194 -7.93 -12.09 -6.42
N PRO A 195 -8.79 -12.79 -5.65
CA PRO A 195 -8.33 -13.90 -4.82
C PRO A 195 -7.76 -15.06 -5.63
N ASP A 196 -8.05 -15.14 -6.93
CA ASP A 196 -7.44 -16.10 -7.85
C ASP A 196 -5.95 -15.80 -8.09
N TRP A 197 -5.53 -14.52 -8.12
CA TRP A 197 -4.13 -14.14 -8.26
C TRP A 197 -3.32 -14.58 -7.03
N VAL A 198 -3.85 -14.32 -5.84
CA VAL A 198 -3.27 -14.81 -4.58
C VAL A 198 -3.17 -16.33 -4.58
N LYS A 199 -4.25 -17.04 -4.90
CA LYS A 199 -4.21 -18.52 -4.95
C LYS A 199 -3.12 -19.05 -5.88
N ASN A 200 -2.94 -18.44 -7.06
CA ASN A 200 -1.87 -18.81 -7.98
C ASN A 200 -0.47 -18.54 -7.42
N PHE A 201 -0.27 -17.39 -6.76
CA PHE A 201 0.97 -17.07 -6.04
C PHE A 201 1.26 -18.10 -4.93
N LEU A 202 0.27 -18.43 -4.09
CA LEU A 202 0.45 -19.38 -2.99
C LEU A 202 0.73 -20.81 -3.48
N ILE A 203 0.12 -21.23 -4.58
CA ILE A 203 0.46 -22.51 -5.23
C ILE A 203 1.93 -22.53 -5.66
N ALA A 204 2.45 -21.44 -6.22
CA ALA A 204 3.86 -21.33 -6.57
C ALA A 204 4.78 -21.24 -5.35
N ALA A 205 4.30 -20.69 -4.24
CA ALA A 205 5.02 -20.57 -2.98
C ALA A 205 5.05 -21.85 -2.14
N LYS A 206 4.25 -22.88 -2.47
CA LYS A 206 4.14 -24.13 -1.69
C LYS A 206 5.48 -24.86 -1.45
N GLU A 207 6.44 -24.69 -2.36
CA GLU A 207 7.78 -25.29 -2.26
C GLU A 207 8.80 -24.35 -1.57
N CYS A 208 8.35 -23.33 -0.84
CA CYS A 208 9.25 -22.47 -0.07
C CYS A 208 9.72 -23.16 1.22
N ASP A 209 10.96 -22.85 1.61
CA ASP A 209 11.50 -23.22 2.91
C ASP A 209 11.06 -22.22 4.00
N VAL A 210 10.78 -20.98 3.59
CA VAL A 210 10.38 -19.86 4.45
C VAL A 210 9.24 -19.08 3.83
N LEU A 211 8.16 -18.90 4.58
CA LEU A 211 7.12 -17.91 4.29
C LEU A 211 7.30 -16.72 5.24
N ILE A 212 7.58 -15.56 4.68
CA ILE A 212 7.50 -14.26 5.35
C ILE A 212 6.16 -13.64 4.97
N THR A 213 5.27 -13.45 5.94
CA THR A 213 3.91 -12.98 5.67
C THR A 213 3.55 -11.79 6.55
N GLU A 214 2.77 -10.87 6.00
CA GLU A 214 2.04 -9.90 6.82
C GLU A 214 1.07 -10.62 7.77
N ALA A 215 0.68 -9.93 8.84
CA ALA A 215 -0.29 -10.44 9.81
C ALA A 215 -1.09 -9.30 10.46
N THR A 216 -1.43 -8.27 9.70
CA THR A 216 -2.14 -7.08 10.21
C THR A 216 -3.42 -7.48 10.93
N GLY A 217 -4.13 -8.50 10.42
CA GLY A 217 -5.35 -9.06 11.01
C GLY A 217 -5.26 -9.56 12.46
N PHE A 218 -4.04 -9.78 12.99
CA PHE A 218 -3.82 -10.18 14.39
C PHE A 218 -3.52 -9.01 15.34
N SER A 219 -3.48 -7.77 14.84
CA SER A 219 -2.99 -6.60 15.60
C SER A 219 -3.92 -6.11 16.70
N TRP A 220 -5.20 -6.51 16.70
CA TRP A 220 -6.19 -6.06 17.68
C TRP A 220 -6.95 -7.23 18.34
N PRO A 221 -6.28 -8.01 19.19
CA PRO A 221 -6.89 -9.22 19.76
C PRO A 221 -7.94 -8.96 20.85
N GLU A 222 -8.02 -7.75 21.41
CA GLU A 222 -9.02 -7.42 22.44
C GLU A 222 -10.39 -7.03 21.84
N GLU A 223 -10.41 -6.68 20.56
CA GLU A 223 -11.60 -6.33 19.77
C GLU A 223 -12.35 -7.59 19.24
N LYS A 224 -12.16 -8.74 19.92
CA LYS A 224 -12.65 -10.07 19.53
C LYS A 224 -14.11 -10.35 19.86
N HIS A 225 -14.77 -9.43 20.55
CA HIS A 225 -16.16 -9.58 20.96
C HIS A 225 -16.97 -8.43 20.35
N GLU A 226 -17.64 -8.74 19.23
CA GLU A 226 -18.42 -7.82 18.39
C GLU A 226 -17.55 -6.90 17.52
N GLU A 227 -18.12 -6.49 16.39
CA GLU A 227 -17.70 -5.52 15.35
C GLU A 227 -16.78 -4.35 15.80
N SER A 228 -15.60 -4.59 16.36
CA SER A 228 -14.83 -3.56 17.07
C SER A 228 -13.44 -3.26 16.51
N SER A 229 -12.92 -4.06 15.57
CA SER A 229 -11.79 -3.63 14.74
C SER A 229 -12.29 -2.78 13.59
N GLU A 230 -12.09 -1.46 13.66
CA GLU A 230 -12.47 -0.53 12.58
C GLU A 230 -11.98 -1.02 11.20
N GLU A 231 -10.83 -1.69 11.16
CA GLU A 231 -10.20 -2.24 9.96
C GLU A 231 -11.07 -3.31 9.26
N PHE A 232 -11.68 -4.21 10.04
CA PHE A 232 -12.51 -5.32 9.53
C PHE A 232 -14.01 -5.11 9.75
N THR A 233 -14.44 -3.89 10.08
CA THR A 233 -15.85 -3.50 10.17
C THR A 233 -16.36 -3.02 8.81
N GLY A 234 -17.30 -3.74 8.20
CA GLY A 234 -17.90 -3.31 6.92
C GLY A 234 -18.34 -4.46 6.02
N PRO A 235 -18.55 -4.17 4.71
CA PRO A 235 -18.77 -5.19 3.70
C PRO A 235 -17.70 -6.29 3.73
N LYS A 236 -18.10 -7.53 3.46
CA LYS A 236 -17.18 -8.69 3.60
C LYS A 236 -16.11 -8.78 2.51
N ASN A 237 -16.29 -8.04 1.43
CA ASN A 237 -15.43 -8.03 0.26
C ASN A 237 -15.70 -6.79 -0.61
N GLU A 238 -14.82 -6.53 -1.58
CA GLU A 238 -14.92 -5.36 -2.47
C GLU A 238 -16.20 -5.38 -3.34
N ALA A 239 -16.71 -6.55 -3.70
CA ALA A 239 -17.93 -6.66 -4.50
C ALA A 239 -19.17 -6.27 -3.69
N GLU A 240 -19.26 -6.71 -2.43
CA GLU A 240 -20.31 -6.26 -1.50
C GLU A 240 -20.20 -4.76 -1.22
N LEU A 241 -18.98 -4.22 -1.06
CA LEU A 241 -18.77 -2.79 -0.88
C LEU A 241 -19.30 -1.98 -2.06
N THR A 242 -18.97 -2.39 -3.29
CA THR A 242 -19.42 -1.70 -4.50
C THR A 242 -20.94 -1.82 -4.67
N ALA A 243 -21.51 -2.98 -4.35
CA ALA A 243 -22.97 -3.17 -4.35
C ALA A 243 -23.67 -2.24 -3.35
N GLN A 244 -23.12 -2.04 -2.15
CA GLN A 244 -23.65 -1.06 -1.19
C GLN A 244 -23.54 0.37 -1.70
N PHE A 245 -22.44 0.72 -2.38
CA PHE A 245 -22.26 2.01 -3.05
C PHE A 245 -23.38 2.32 -4.05
N ILE A 246 -23.80 1.32 -4.82
CA ILE A 246 -24.89 1.41 -5.80
C ILE A 246 -26.23 1.50 -5.07
N GLN A 247 -26.44 0.68 -4.05
CA GLN A 247 -27.67 0.64 -3.27
C GLN A 247 -27.96 2.00 -2.60
N LEU A 248 -26.94 2.62 -1.98
CA LEU A 248 -27.06 3.94 -1.35
C LEU A 248 -27.52 5.01 -2.33
N GLN A 249 -27.05 4.97 -3.58
CA GLN A 249 -27.50 5.92 -4.61
C GLN A 249 -28.95 5.68 -5.03
N ASN A 250 -29.35 4.42 -5.18
CA ASN A 250 -30.71 4.04 -5.56
C ASN A 250 -31.73 4.38 -4.46
N ASP A 251 -31.36 4.19 -3.19
CA ASP A 251 -32.20 4.52 -2.04
C ASP A 251 -32.35 6.03 -1.82
N ASN A 252 -31.45 6.82 -2.41
CA ASN A 252 -31.42 8.27 -2.29
C ASN A 252 -31.55 8.95 -3.67
N PRO A 253 -32.66 8.80 -4.43
CA PRO A 253 -32.74 9.26 -5.82
C PRO A 253 -32.87 10.78 -6.01
N LYS A 254 -33.12 11.54 -4.93
CA LYS A 254 -33.28 13.01 -4.91
C LYS A 254 -32.60 13.60 -3.67
N ARG A 255 -31.31 13.33 -3.58
CA ARG A 255 -30.40 13.75 -2.51
C ARG A 255 -29.01 13.92 -3.10
N GLN A 256 -28.27 14.95 -2.68
CA GLN A 256 -26.86 15.05 -3.00
C GLN A 256 -26.11 13.84 -2.42
N VAL A 257 -25.37 13.13 -3.26
CA VAL A 257 -24.52 11.99 -2.85
C VAL A 257 -23.08 12.29 -3.27
N THR A 258 -22.21 12.40 -2.27
CA THR A 258 -20.78 12.61 -2.45
C THR A 258 -19.99 11.47 -1.86
N PHE A 259 -18.72 11.35 -2.24
CA PHE A 259 -17.86 10.31 -1.71
C PHE A 259 -16.39 10.68 -1.73
N ASN A 260 -15.57 9.86 -1.09
CA ASN A 260 -14.14 9.80 -1.39
C ASN A 260 -13.60 8.38 -1.18
N THR A 261 -12.46 8.09 -1.82
CA THR A 261 -11.71 6.83 -1.67
C THR A 261 -10.22 7.11 -1.52
N TYR A 262 -9.48 6.15 -0.95
CA TYR A 262 -8.02 6.20 -0.92
C TYR A 262 -7.43 6.27 -2.33
N PRO A 263 -6.35 7.05 -2.57
CA PRO A 263 -5.78 7.25 -3.90
C PRO A 263 -5.20 6.01 -4.58
N THR A 264 -4.71 5.05 -3.82
CA THR A 264 -4.06 3.85 -4.35
C THR A 264 -5.06 2.76 -4.72
N ASN A 265 -6.29 2.79 -4.20
CA ASN A 265 -7.35 1.83 -4.54
C ASN A 265 -8.09 2.20 -5.84
N VAL A 266 -7.33 2.14 -6.92
CA VAL A 266 -7.76 2.48 -8.27
C VAL A 266 -8.83 1.52 -8.79
N GLU A 267 -8.76 0.22 -8.46
CA GLU A 267 -9.77 -0.73 -8.93
C GLU A 267 -11.14 -0.47 -8.29
N ARG A 268 -11.21 -0.19 -6.98
CA ARG A 268 -12.48 0.19 -6.33
C ARG A 268 -13.13 1.37 -7.04
N LEU A 269 -12.36 2.43 -7.32
CA LEU A 269 -12.89 3.59 -8.02
C LEU A 269 -13.34 3.27 -9.45
N LEU A 270 -12.60 2.42 -10.18
CA LEU A 270 -13.02 1.97 -11.51
C LEU A 270 -14.35 1.19 -11.48
N ARG A 271 -14.59 0.39 -10.44
CA ARG A 271 -15.82 -0.38 -10.26
C ARG A 271 -16.99 0.52 -9.88
N ILE A 272 -16.77 1.47 -8.96
CA ILE A 272 -17.75 2.52 -8.65
C ILE A 272 -18.13 3.28 -9.91
N ILE A 273 -17.17 3.73 -10.72
CA ILE A 273 -17.45 4.45 -11.98
C ILE A 273 -18.23 3.59 -12.98
N SER A 274 -17.85 2.31 -13.11
CA SER A 274 -18.50 1.37 -14.04
C SER A 274 -19.97 1.12 -13.69
N ASP A 275 -20.25 0.92 -12.41
CA ASP A 275 -21.52 0.33 -11.97
C ASP A 275 -22.47 1.36 -11.34
N SER A 276 -22.00 2.60 -11.14
CA SER A 276 -22.79 3.69 -10.57
C SER A 276 -24.02 4.04 -11.45
N PRO A 277 -25.22 4.16 -10.86
CA PRO A 277 -26.42 4.61 -11.57
C PRO A 277 -26.37 6.12 -11.89
N ARG A 278 -25.57 6.89 -11.15
CA ARG A 278 -25.33 8.32 -11.39
C ARG A 278 -24.04 8.53 -12.16
N ARG A 279 -23.93 9.67 -12.86
CA ARG A 279 -22.69 10.04 -13.54
C ARG A 279 -21.61 10.35 -12.50
N VAL A 280 -20.53 9.58 -12.51
CA VAL A 280 -19.43 9.78 -11.55
C VAL A 280 -18.55 10.95 -12.00
N VAL A 281 -18.30 11.89 -11.10
CA VAL A 281 -17.45 13.08 -11.35
C VAL A 281 -16.33 13.12 -10.32
N LEU A 282 -15.09 13.09 -10.79
CA LEU A 282 -13.90 13.07 -9.93
C LEU A 282 -13.37 14.48 -9.67
N HIS A 283 -12.61 14.67 -8.59
CA HIS A 283 -11.77 15.86 -8.48
C HIS A 283 -10.71 15.85 -9.59
N ALA A 284 -10.35 17.01 -10.14
CA ALA A 284 -9.43 17.11 -11.28
C ALA A 284 -8.08 16.45 -11.02
N ALA A 285 -7.54 16.51 -9.81
CA ALA A 285 -6.27 15.83 -9.48
C ALA A 285 -6.42 14.30 -9.56
N ARG A 286 -7.57 13.75 -9.14
CA ARG A 286 -7.87 12.33 -9.29
C ARG A 286 -8.04 11.95 -10.76
N ALA A 287 -8.74 12.75 -11.56
CA ALA A 287 -8.88 12.50 -12.99
C ALA A 287 -7.52 12.58 -13.73
N HIS A 288 -6.68 13.53 -13.36
CA HIS A 288 -5.31 13.69 -13.87
C HIS A 288 -4.46 12.47 -13.53
N LEU A 289 -4.50 11.99 -12.27
CA LEU A 289 -3.81 10.76 -11.87
C LEU A 289 -4.19 9.58 -12.78
N PHE A 290 -5.48 9.39 -13.09
CA PHE A 290 -5.92 8.33 -14.00
C PHE A 290 -5.48 8.54 -15.45
N LYS A 291 -5.43 9.80 -15.90
CA LYS A 291 -4.95 10.14 -17.22
C LYS A 291 -3.47 9.81 -17.37
N GLU A 292 -2.64 10.27 -16.45
CA GLU A 292 -1.20 10.05 -16.49
C GLU A 292 -0.85 8.56 -16.30
N SER A 293 -1.42 7.93 -15.27
CA SER A 293 -1.04 6.57 -14.87
C SER A 293 -1.72 5.48 -15.70
N LEU A 294 -2.95 5.67 -16.18
CA LEU A 294 -3.72 4.64 -16.89
C LEU A 294 -4.19 5.04 -18.29
N ASN A 295 -3.97 6.29 -18.71
CA ASN A 295 -4.51 6.85 -19.94
C ASN A 295 -6.04 6.68 -20.05
N LYS A 296 -6.74 6.90 -18.94
CA LYS A 296 -8.21 6.90 -18.87
C LYS A 296 -8.71 8.30 -18.54
N ASP A 297 -9.72 8.75 -19.28
CA ASP A 297 -10.37 10.04 -19.06
C ASP A 297 -11.72 9.81 -18.36
N PHE A 298 -12.04 10.64 -17.35
CA PHE A 298 -13.31 10.60 -16.62
C PHE A 298 -13.89 12.01 -16.47
N PRO A 299 -15.21 12.16 -16.27
CA PRO A 299 -15.79 13.44 -15.87
C PRO A 299 -15.11 13.98 -14.61
N TYR A 300 -14.83 15.27 -14.59
CA TYR A 300 -14.11 15.88 -13.48
C TYR A 300 -14.57 17.31 -13.18
N TYR A 301 -14.21 17.81 -12.01
CA TYR A 301 -14.40 19.22 -11.64
C TYR A 301 -13.14 19.80 -11.01
N TYR A 302 -13.07 21.13 -10.95
CA TYR A 302 -12.03 21.86 -10.23
C TYR A 302 -12.65 22.66 -9.10
N LEU A 303 -11.93 22.78 -7.99
CA LEU A 303 -12.23 23.78 -6.98
C LEU A 303 -11.90 25.19 -7.50
N PRO A 304 -12.53 26.24 -6.96
CA PRO A 304 -12.24 27.62 -7.34
C PRO A 304 -10.75 27.97 -7.16
N GLY A 305 -10.13 28.52 -8.21
CA GLY A 305 -8.73 28.97 -8.18
C GLY A 305 -7.69 27.89 -8.42
N GLU A 306 -8.07 26.62 -8.59
CA GLU A 306 -7.11 25.56 -8.92
C GLU A 306 -6.48 25.74 -10.29
N GLN A 307 -5.19 25.38 -10.38
CA GLN A 307 -4.47 25.29 -11.64
C GLN A 307 -5.06 24.18 -12.52
N LYS A 308 -5.19 24.45 -13.81
CA LYS A 308 -5.71 23.48 -14.78
C LYS A 308 -4.60 22.55 -15.26
N PHE A 309 -4.89 21.26 -15.29
CA PHE A 309 -4.11 20.23 -15.95
C PHE A 309 -4.33 20.31 -17.47
N ALA A 310 -3.25 20.24 -18.25
CA ALA A 310 -3.28 20.43 -19.70
C ALA A 310 -3.68 19.17 -20.48
N ASP A 311 -3.60 18.01 -19.85
CA ASP A 311 -3.92 16.69 -20.42
C ASP A 311 -5.39 16.30 -20.23
N LEU A 312 -6.12 17.00 -19.35
CA LEU A 312 -7.53 16.79 -19.12
C LEU A 312 -8.39 17.45 -20.22
N LYS A 313 -9.34 16.67 -20.73
CA LYS A 313 -10.25 17.04 -21.81
C LYS A 313 -11.34 18.02 -21.35
N PRO A 314 -11.39 19.26 -21.85
CA PRO A 314 -12.37 20.26 -21.39
C PRO A 314 -13.83 19.84 -21.52
N GLU A 315 -14.16 18.97 -22.49
CA GLU A 315 -15.51 18.43 -22.69
C GLU A 315 -15.99 17.49 -21.57
N LEU A 316 -15.09 17.02 -20.71
CA LEU A 316 -15.41 16.20 -19.54
C LEU A 316 -15.56 17.03 -18.26
N ALA A 317 -15.25 18.32 -18.31
CA ALA A 317 -15.36 19.20 -17.15
C ALA A 317 -16.83 19.44 -16.77
N VAL A 318 -17.13 19.33 -15.49
CA VAL A 318 -18.40 19.70 -14.86
C VAL A 318 -18.14 20.92 -13.97
N HIS A 319 -19.08 21.87 -13.96
CA HIS A 319 -18.93 23.07 -13.16
C HIS A 319 -19.14 22.76 -11.67
N TYR A 320 -18.30 23.30 -10.80
CA TYR A 320 -18.41 23.04 -9.36
C TYR A 320 -19.77 23.49 -8.78
N GLU A 321 -20.30 24.62 -9.25
CA GLU A 321 -21.63 25.11 -8.87
C GLU A 321 -22.76 24.14 -9.28
N GLU A 322 -22.60 23.41 -10.38
CA GLU A 322 -23.56 22.40 -10.81
C GLU A 322 -23.57 21.21 -9.84
N LEU A 323 -22.40 20.79 -9.36
CA LEU A 323 -22.27 19.73 -8.36
C LEU A 323 -22.81 20.13 -6.99
N LEU A 324 -22.59 21.37 -6.56
CA LEU A 324 -23.12 21.90 -5.30
C LEU A 324 -24.65 21.94 -5.30
N ASN A 325 -25.26 22.24 -6.44
CA ASN A 325 -26.72 22.30 -6.59
C ASN A 325 -27.36 20.97 -7.02
N ASP A 326 -26.58 19.93 -7.32
CA ASP A 326 -27.08 18.63 -7.73
C ASP A 326 -27.64 17.81 -6.55
N ASP A 327 -28.74 17.10 -6.82
CA ASP A 327 -29.35 16.13 -5.92
C ASP A 327 -29.72 14.79 -6.60
N HIS A 328 -29.37 14.56 -7.87
CA HIS A 328 -29.84 13.34 -8.57
C HIS A 328 -28.98 12.88 -9.74
N GLU A 329 -28.24 13.77 -10.42
CA GLU A 329 -27.49 13.43 -11.62
C GLU A 329 -26.12 12.83 -11.31
N PHE A 330 -25.45 13.35 -10.27
CA PHE A 330 -24.06 13.04 -10.00
C PHE A 330 -23.85 12.23 -8.72
N LEU A 331 -22.82 11.39 -8.80
CA LEU A 331 -22.06 10.92 -7.65
C LEU A 331 -20.68 11.56 -7.77
N TRP A 332 -20.33 12.50 -6.90
CA TRP A 332 -19.09 13.27 -7.07
C TRP A 332 -18.13 13.17 -5.90
N GLN A 333 -16.83 13.18 -6.23
CA GLN A 333 -15.75 12.99 -5.28
C GLN A 333 -15.48 14.29 -4.51
N ALA A 334 -16.00 14.42 -3.29
CA ALA A 334 -15.78 15.60 -2.46
C ALA A 334 -14.46 15.49 -1.69
N VAL A 335 -13.56 16.46 -1.90
CA VAL A 335 -12.21 16.49 -1.30
C VAL A 335 -11.95 17.73 -0.42
N ALA A 336 -12.82 18.73 -0.47
CA ALA A 336 -12.70 19.98 0.28
C ALA A 336 -14.08 20.65 0.40
N ASP A 337 -14.13 21.84 1.03
CA ASP A 337 -15.32 22.69 1.11
C ASP A 337 -16.59 21.97 1.62
N PHE A 338 -16.42 21.03 2.55
CA PHE A 338 -17.51 20.21 3.10
C PHE A 338 -18.66 21.04 3.73
N ASP A 339 -18.39 22.30 4.10
CA ASP A 339 -19.36 23.28 4.59
C ASP A 339 -20.29 23.86 3.50
N GLN A 340 -19.95 23.65 2.23
CA GLN A 340 -20.78 24.06 1.08
C GLN A 340 -21.67 22.92 0.57
N LEU A 341 -21.49 21.69 1.07
CA LEU A 341 -22.35 20.57 0.72
C LEU A 341 -23.78 20.81 1.19
N GLN A 342 -24.75 20.20 0.51
CA GLN A 342 -26.16 20.39 0.83
C GLN A 342 -26.47 19.80 2.21
N LYS A 343 -27.18 20.59 3.01
CA LYS A 343 -27.75 20.17 4.28
C LYS A 343 -28.61 18.91 4.08
N GLY A 344 -28.38 17.87 4.89
CA GLY A 344 -29.06 16.59 4.73
C GLY A 344 -28.53 15.75 3.57
N GLY A 345 -27.40 16.10 2.94
CA GLY A 345 -26.73 15.28 1.94
C GLY A 345 -26.23 13.95 2.50
N LEU A 346 -25.78 13.06 1.62
CA LEU A 346 -25.12 11.79 1.97
C LEU A 346 -23.67 11.82 1.51
N TYR A 347 -22.74 11.58 2.43
CA TYR A 347 -21.32 11.42 2.15
C TYR A 347 -20.88 9.98 2.42
N ILE A 348 -20.31 9.32 1.40
CA ILE A 348 -19.80 7.96 1.51
C ILE A 348 -18.29 8.01 1.75
N HIS A 349 -17.85 7.65 2.96
CA HIS A 349 -16.44 7.57 3.32
C HIS A 349 -15.91 6.14 3.09
N SER A 350 -15.18 5.91 2.00
CA SER A 350 -14.72 4.56 1.63
C SER A 350 -13.20 4.41 1.69
N ASN A 351 -12.69 4.17 2.90
CA ASN A 351 -11.25 4.14 3.22
C ASN A 351 -10.48 5.40 2.78
N ALA A 352 -11.15 6.56 2.68
CA ALA A 352 -10.48 7.82 2.34
C ALA A 352 -9.68 8.37 3.53
N GLU A 353 -8.81 9.35 3.27
CA GLU A 353 -8.21 10.16 4.33
C GLU A 353 -9.19 11.26 4.78
N PRO A 354 -9.26 11.57 6.08
CA PRO A 354 -8.56 10.92 7.19
C PRO A 354 -9.07 9.49 7.48
N LEU A 355 -8.15 8.56 7.76
CA LEU A 355 -8.45 7.12 7.69
C LEU A 355 -9.26 6.55 8.87
N GLY A 356 -9.21 7.16 10.05
CA GLY A 356 -9.89 6.65 11.25
C GLY A 356 -9.40 7.33 12.52
N ASP A 357 -9.79 6.81 13.68
CA ASP A 357 -9.54 7.48 14.98
C ASP A 357 -8.07 7.66 15.34
N PHE A 358 -7.17 6.90 14.72
CA PHE A 358 -5.72 7.05 14.87
C PHE A 358 -5.17 8.31 14.15
N ASP A 359 -5.91 8.88 13.20
CA ASP A 359 -5.57 10.13 12.53
C ASP A 359 -6.20 11.31 13.30
N PRO A 360 -5.40 12.26 13.83
CA PRO A 360 -5.93 13.41 14.56
C PRO A 360 -6.85 14.32 13.74
N ALA A 361 -6.84 14.22 12.40
CA ALA A 361 -7.75 14.95 11.53
C ALA A 361 -9.14 14.28 11.38
N TYR A 362 -9.31 13.01 11.77
CA TYR A 362 -10.55 12.26 11.55
C TYR A 362 -11.75 12.82 12.31
N GLN A 363 -11.62 12.99 13.62
CA GLN A 363 -12.71 13.50 14.46
C GLN A 363 -13.14 14.93 14.07
N PRO A 364 -12.22 15.89 13.83
CA PRO A 364 -12.58 17.20 13.28
C PRO A 364 -13.30 17.13 11.94
N PHE A 365 -12.90 16.21 11.06
CA PHE A 365 -13.54 16.00 9.77
C PHE A 365 -14.98 15.48 9.92
N MET A 366 -15.19 14.45 10.74
CA MET A 366 -16.52 13.90 11.01
C MET A 366 -17.44 14.93 11.67
N GLN A 367 -16.92 15.76 12.58
CA GLN A 367 -17.68 16.85 13.20
C GLN A 367 -18.11 17.91 12.17
N LYS A 368 -17.24 18.27 11.22
CA LYS A 368 -17.57 19.24 10.16
C LYS A 368 -18.75 18.77 9.31
N LEU A 369 -18.83 17.47 8.99
CA LEU A 369 -19.96 16.88 8.26
C LEU A 369 -21.23 16.88 9.12
N ALA A 370 -21.11 16.51 10.40
CA ALA A 370 -22.24 16.51 11.33
C ALA A 370 -22.83 17.91 11.54
N ASP A 371 -22.01 18.96 11.63
CA ASP A 371 -22.44 20.36 11.78
C ASP A 371 -23.28 20.85 10.58
N GLN A 372 -23.10 20.25 9.40
CA GLN A 372 -23.91 20.50 8.20
C GLN A 372 -25.10 19.54 8.05
N GLU A 373 -25.38 18.71 9.06
CA GLU A 373 -26.39 17.65 9.01
C GLU A 373 -26.18 16.72 7.80
N ILE A 374 -24.93 16.48 7.41
CA ILE A 374 -24.59 15.52 6.36
C ILE A 374 -24.56 14.13 6.99
N GLU A 375 -25.31 13.20 6.41
CA GLU A 375 -25.25 11.80 6.79
C GLU A 375 -23.97 11.18 6.26
N VAL A 376 -23.22 10.49 7.12
CA VAL A 376 -21.99 9.81 6.74
C VAL A 376 -22.22 8.31 6.75
N GLN A 377 -22.01 7.68 5.60
CA GLN A 377 -21.96 6.22 5.48
C GLN A 377 -20.50 5.79 5.31
N THR A 378 -19.97 5.11 6.33
CA THR A 378 -18.62 4.55 6.28
C THR A 378 -18.66 3.17 5.63
N LEU A 379 -17.97 3.01 4.51
CA LEU A 379 -17.83 1.75 3.78
C LEU A 379 -16.36 1.32 3.74
N ARG A 380 -15.94 0.54 4.75
CA ARG A 380 -14.58 0.03 4.86
C ARG A 380 -14.51 -1.42 4.38
N CYS A 381 -13.53 -1.72 3.56
CA CYS A 381 -13.13 -3.09 3.25
C CYS A 381 -11.60 -3.09 3.27
N SER A 382 -11.02 -3.81 4.25
CA SER A 382 -9.59 -3.84 4.49
C SER A 382 -8.79 -4.28 3.26
N GLY A 383 -7.57 -3.77 3.15
CA GLY A 383 -6.56 -4.31 2.25
C GLY A 383 -5.93 -5.63 2.73
N HIS A 384 -6.04 -5.94 4.02
CA HIS A 384 -5.29 -7.02 4.68
C HIS A 384 -6.14 -8.26 4.93
N ALA A 385 -5.50 -9.42 5.03
CA ALA A 385 -6.13 -10.66 5.41
C ALA A 385 -6.58 -10.63 6.89
N ASP A 386 -7.83 -11.05 7.14
CA ASP A 386 -8.29 -11.30 8.52
C ASP A 386 -7.60 -12.56 9.11
N GLU A 387 -7.80 -12.83 10.41
CA GLU A 387 -7.18 -14.01 11.06
C GLU A 387 -7.53 -15.34 10.34
N ARG A 388 -8.73 -15.46 9.77
CA ARG A 388 -9.19 -16.68 9.09
C ARG A 388 -8.57 -16.81 7.70
N GLU A 389 -8.46 -15.73 6.96
CA GLU A 389 -7.79 -15.69 5.68
C GLU A 389 -6.30 -15.94 5.83
N LEU A 390 -5.65 -15.38 6.85
CA LEU A 390 -4.24 -15.65 7.11
C LEU A 390 -4.02 -17.13 7.43
N ALA A 391 -4.90 -17.75 8.21
CA ALA A 391 -4.87 -19.19 8.44
C ALA A 391 -5.02 -19.99 7.13
N GLN A 392 -5.89 -19.56 6.21
CA GLN A 392 -6.02 -20.17 4.87
C GLN A 392 -4.75 -20.01 4.03
N ILE A 393 -4.14 -18.82 4.05
CA ILE A 393 -2.88 -18.54 3.34
C ILE A 393 -1.77 -19.49 3.83
N ILE A 394 -1.63 -19.63 5.15
CA ILE A 394 -0.65 -20.53 5.77
C ILE A 394 -0.96 -21.99 5.42
N ASP A 395 -2.23 -22.39 5.43
CA ASP A 395 -2.67 -23.75 5.06
C ASP A 395 -2.41 -24.11 3.60
N MET A 396 -2.52 -23.14 2.68
CA MET A 396 -2.23 -23.34 1.27
C MET A 396 -0.73 -23.54 1.00
N VAL A 397 0.13 -22.83 1.74
CA VAL A 397 1.59 -22.89 1.57
C VAL A 397 2.22 -24.03 2.36
N GLN A 398 1.73 -24.32 3.57
CA GLN A 398 2.29 -25.30 4.51
C GLN A 398 3.80 -25.09 4.79
N PRO A 399 4.22 -23.89 5.20
CA PRO A 399 5.63 -23.54 5.22
C PRO A 399 6.39 -24.27 6.35
N PRO A 400 7.58 -24.86 6.08
CA PRO A 400 8.45 -25.41 7.12
C PRO A 400 8.90 -24.36 8.14
N THR A 401 9.05 -23.10 7.71
CA THR A 401 9.35 -21.95 8.58
C THR A 401 8.42 -20.79 8.23
N LEU A 402 7.68 -20.30 9.24
CA LEU A 402 6.84 -19.11 9.13
C LEU A 402 7.49 -17.94 9.88
N ILE A 403 7.48 -16.76 9.27
CA ILE A 403 7.95 -15.51 9.85
C ILE A 403 6.85 -14.45 9.68
N PRO A 404 5.97 -14.27 10.68
CA PRO A 404 5.02 -13.18 10.67
C PRO A 404 5.72 -11.83 10.90
N VAL A 405 5.38 -10.84 10.08
CA VAL A 405 5.82 -9.44 10.17
C VAL A 405 4.60 -8.54 9.98
N HIS A 406 4.78 -7.22 10.01
CA HIS A 406 3.70 -6.27 9.71
C HIS A 406 2.46 -6.45 10.61
N THR A 407 2.68 -6.59 11.92
CA THR A 407 1.62 -6.84 12.89
C THR A 407 2.05 -6.37 14.27
N LEU A 408 1.10 -6.00 15.13
CA LEU A 408 1.40 -5.67 16.52
C LEU A 408 1.63 -6.91 17.39
N HIS A 409 1.09 -8.07 16.97
CA HIS A 409 1.07 -9.30 17.76
C HIS A 409 1.51 -10.53 16.96
N PRO A 410 2.77 -10.59 16.49
CA PRO A 410 3.26 -11.71 15.69
C PRO A 410 3.28 -13.03 16.46
N GLU A 411 3.26 -12.99 17.80
CA GLU A 411 3.16 -14.15 18.66
C GLU A 411 1.82 -14.89 18.58
N LEU A 412 0.77 -14.26 18.04
CA LEU A 412 -0.55 -14.86 17.87
C LEU A 412 -0.69 -15.68 16.58
N VAL A 413 0.20 -15.48 15.60
CA VAL A 413 0.13 -16.17 14.31
C VAL A 413 0.73 -17.57 14.41
N GLU A 414 -0.06 -18.62 14.23
CA GLU A 414 0.42 -20.00 14.37
C GLU A 414 0.98 -20.59 13.06
N ASN A 415 1.96 -21.50 13.17
CA ASN A 415 2.39 -22.36 12.05
C ASN A 415 2.17 -23.83 12.39
N PRO A 416 1.07 -24.46 11.94
CA PRO A 416 0.81 -25.88 12.17
C PRO A 416 1.80 -26.83 11.47
N TYR A 417 2.55 -26.33 10.48
CA TYR A 417 3.34 -27.14 9.54
C TYR A 417 4.84 -27.17 9.87
N GLY A 418 5.30 -26.36 10.81
CA GLY A 418 6.72 -26.27 11.08
C GLY A 418 7.07 -25.25 12.17
N LYS A 419 8.21 -24.60 11.99
CA LYS A 419 8.74 -23.63 12.94
C LYS A 419 8.10 -22.26 12.71
N ARG A 420 8.02 -21.48 13.78
CA ARG A 420 7.76 -20.05 13.72
C ARG A 420 8.97 -19.31 14.26
N ILE A 421 9.36 -18.24 13.58
CA ILE A 421 10.43 -17.35 14.02
C ILE A 421 9.81 -15.97 14.22
N LEU A 422 10.03 -15.37 15.39
CA LEU A 422 9.69 -13.99 15.69
C LEU A 422 11.00 -13.17 15.69
N PRO A 423 11.35 -12.52 14.57
CA PRO A 423 12.61 -11.82 14.45
C PRO A 423 12.62 -10.56 15.31
N LYS A 424 13.82 -10.13 15.71
CA LYS A 424 14.06 -8.82 16.33
C LYS A 424 14.64 -7.86 15.30
N ARG A 425 14.45 -6.57 15.53
CA ARG A 425 15.08 -5.51 14.73
C ARG A 425 16.60 -5.71 14.67
N ASN A 426 17.16 -5.59 13.48
CA ASN A 426 18.56 -5.85 13.10
C ASN A 426 19.03 -7.30 13.32
N GLN A 427 18.12 -8.26 13.53
CA GLN A 427 18.49 -9.67 13.64
C GLN A 427 18.76 -10.25 12.25
N THR A 428 19.91 -10.92 12.10
CA THR A 428 20.21 -11.80 10.97
C THR A 428 19.95 -13.26 11.34
N ILE A 429 19.26 -13.97 10.48
CA ILE A 429 18.96 -15.39 10.59
C ILE A 429 19.72 -16.12 9.48
N THR A 430 20.26 -17.28 9.81
CA THR A 430 20.92 -18.18 8.86
C THR A 430 20.22 -19.53 8.94
N LEU A 431 19.65 -19.98 7.82
CA LEU A 431 18.93 -21.26 7.74
C LEU A 431 19.81 -22.38 7.18
#